data_AF-A0A644V1W1-F1
#
_entry.id   AF-A0A644V1W1-F1
#
_cell.length_a   1.000
_cell.length_b   1.000
_cell.length_c   1.000
_cell.angle_alpha   90.00
_cell.angle_beta   90.00
_cell.angle_gamma   90.00
#
_symmetry.space_group_name_H-M   'P 1'
#
loop_
_entity.id
_entity.type
_entity.pdbx_description
1 polymer ?
#
loop_
_entity_poly.entity_id
_entity_poly.type
_entity_poly.pdbx_seq_one_letter_code
_entity_poly.pdbx_strand_id
1 'polypeptide(L)'
;MLGNGVSKATYWISEYTIRLLYEFIHQKYKRNDLYLRELNLNFIHSFHVFLKKDKGMGQNSSTKHLKLLKKIANLAVSNSYMTYNPFSAYKVEREPVEIDFLEEELRRIINLETPLPRIEKARDMFLFGCFTGLAYIDIKTLTKEHFERDKEGRIWIKKHRVKTGVLSRIPLLPINKKCKYGTYTL
;
A
#
# COMPACT_ATOMS: atom_id res chain seq x y z
N MET A 1 4.03 -7.53 11.77
CA MET A 1 2.75 -6.84 12.07
C MET A 1 2.85 -6.30 13.49
N LEU A 2 2.15 -5.21 13.82
CA LEU A 2 2.01 -4.79 15.21
C LEU A 2 0.86 -5.59 15.82
N GLY A 3 1.12 -6.44 16.83
CA GLY A 3 0.21 -7.11 17.80
C GLY A 3 -1.13 -7.72 17.31
N ASN A 4 -1.92 -6.96 16.56
CA ASN A 4 -3.32 -7.23 16.21
C ASN A 4 -3.53 -7.40 14.68
N GLY A 5 -2.54 -7.92 13.96
CA GLY A 5 -2.64 -8.16 12.51
C GLY A 5 -2.58 -6.91 11.61
N VAL A 6 -2.32 -5.72 12.19
CA VAL A 6 -2.24 -4.46 11.44
C VAL A 6 -0.79 -4.19 11.01
N SER A 7 -0.60 -3.76 9.76
CA SER A 7 0.73 -3.37 9.27
C SER A 7 1.17 -2.03 9.88
N LYS A 8 2.48 -1.85 10.11
CA LYS A 8 3.04 -0.61 10.67
C LYS A 8 2.62 0.64 9.87
N ALA A 9 2.55 0.52 8.54
CA ALA A 9 2.07 1.60 7.67
C ALA A 9 0.60 1.95 7.94
N THR A 10 -0.27 0.96 8.15
CA THR A 10 -1.68 1.19 8.46
C THR A 10 -1.84 1.87 9.81
N TYR A 11 -1.07 1.45 10.82
CA TYR A 11 -1.05 2.08 12.14
C TYR A 11 -0.69 3.57 12.07
N TRP A 12 0.38 3.92 11.34
CA TRP A 12 0.79 5.32 11.18
C TRP A 12 -0.27 6.18 10.49
N ILE A 13 -0.95 5.63 9.48
CA ILE A 13 -2.07 6.33 8.83
C ILE A 13 -3.18 6.58 9.86
N SER A 14 -3.49 5.61 10.72
CA SER A 14 -4.49 5.78 11.77
C SER A 14 -4.12 6.89 12.75
N GLU A 15 -2.93 6.83 13.32
CA GLU A 15 -2.41 7.86 14.24
C GLU A 15 -2.45 9.25 13.61
N TYR A 16 -1.99 9.37 12.36
CA TYR A 16 -1.99 10.64 11.65
C TYR A 16 -3.41 11.14 11.37
N THR A 17 -4.34 10.25 11.01
CA THR A 17 -5.75 10.64 10.81
C THR A 17 -6.39 11.17 12.09
N ILE A 18 -6.09 10.55 13.23
CA ILE A 18 -6.59 10.98 14.54
C ILE A 18 -6.10 12.40 14.85
N ARG A 19 -4.81 12.69 14.61
CA ARG A 19 -4.26 14.05 14.77
C ARG A 19 -4.96 15.06 13.86
N LEU A 20 -5.18 14.73 12.59
CA LEU A 20 -5.91 15.60 11.66
C LEU A 20 -7.35 15.87 12.11
N LEU A 21 -8.02 14.87 12.69
CA LEU A 21 -9.36 15.05 13.26
C LEU A 21 -9.34 16.01 14.45
N TYR A 22 -8.39 15.86 15.37
CA TYR A 22 -8.24 16.80 16.49
C TYR A 22 -7.99 18.23 16.00
N GLU A 23 -7.07 18.41 15.05
CA GLU A 23 -6.79 19.73 14.46
C GLU A 23 -8.03 20.33 13.79
N PHE A 24 -8.78 19.53 13.02
CA PHE A 24 -10.01 19.96 12.38
C PHE A 24 -11.09 20.38 13.40
N ILE A 25 -11.30 19.57 14.44
CA ILE A 25 -12.29 19.85 15.50
C ILE A 25 -11.91 21.14 16.21
N HIS A 26 -10.64 21.30 16.57
CA HIS A 26 -10.14 22.50 17.23
C HIS A 26 -10.26 23.75 16.34
N GLN A 27 -9.90 23.66 15.05
CA GLN A 27 -9.96 24.79 14.14
C GLN A 27 -11.41 25.25 13.88
N LYS A 28 -12.31 24.30 13.58
CA LYS A 28 -13.68 24.58 13.14
C LYS A 28 -14.67 24.77 14.28
N TYR A 29 -14.60 23.93 15.31
CA TYR A 29 -15.58 23.92 16.41
C TYR A 29 -15.05 24.57 17.68
N LYS A 30 -13.76 24.93 17.74
CA LYS A 30 -13.09 25.49 18.94
C LYS A 30 -13.26 24.60 20.17
N ARG A 31 -13.30 23.29 19.96
CA ARG A 31 -13.44 22.24 20.98
C ARG A 31 -12.29 21.25 20.88
N ASN A 32 -12.06 20.50 21.95
CA ASN A 32 -11.05 19.44 21.98
C ASN A 32 -11.63 18.07 21.58
N ASP A 33 -12.96 17.91 21.65
CA ASP A 33 -13.63 16.66 21.34
C ASP A 33 -15.04 16.91 20.80
N LEU A 34 -15.64 15.89 20.18
CA LEU A 34 -16.96 15.92 19.58
C LEU A 34 -17.65 14.57 19.84
N TYR A 35 -18.90 14.59 20.29
CA TYR A 35 -19.62 13.35 20.54
C TYR A 35 -19.88 12.62 19.21
N LEU A 36 -19.82 11.28 19.21
CA LEU A 36 -20.12 10.48 18.02
C LEU A 36 -21.50 10.82 17.43
N ARG A 37 -22.48 11.17 18.26
CA ARG A 37 -23.83 11.57 17.83
C ARG A 37 -23.86 12.87 17.02
N GLU A 38 -22.85 13.73 17.16
CA GLU A 38 -22.72 14.98 16.40
C GLU A 38 -22.10 14.75 15.01
N LEU A 39 -21.62 13.54 14.72
CA LEU A 39 -21.11 13.15 13.40
C LEU A 39 -22.27 13.12 12.39
N ASN A 40 -22.28 14.06 11.45
CA ASN A 40 -23.28 14.14 10.39
C ASN A 40 -22.61 14.33 9.02
N LEU A 41 -23.41 14.36 7.95
CA LEU A 41 -22.90 14.56 6.58
C LEU A 41 -22.11 15.87 6.43
N ASN A 42 -22.54 16.95 7.08
CA ASN A 42 -21.86 18.24 7.03
C ASN A 42 -20.48 18.16 7.68
N PHE A 43 -20.34 17.44 8.80
CA PHE A 43 -19.05 17.18 9.42
C PHE A 43 -18.11 16.45 8.45
N ILE A 44 -18.59 15.37 7.83
CA ILE A 44 -17.80 14.56 6.88
C ILE A 44 -17.34 15.41 5.69
N HIS A 45 -18.27 16.15 5.08
CA HIS A 45 -17.96 17.03 3.95
C HIS A 45 -16.94 18.10 4.34
N SER A 46 -17.14 18.74 5.49
CA SER A 46 -16.24 19.78 5.98
C SER A 46 -14.85 19.25 6.30
N PHE A 47 -14.77 18.05 6.89
CA PHE A 47 -13.50 17.40 7.13
C PHE A 47 -12.79 17.06 5.80
N HIS A 48 -13.53 16.60 4.79
CA HIS A 48 -12.96 16.38 3.46
C HIS A 48 -12.42 17.68 2.85
N VAL A 49 -13.16 18.78 2.95
CA VAL A 49 -12.71 20.10 2.48
C VAL A 49 -11.44 20.54 3.21
N PHE A 50 -11.38 20.37 4.53
CA PHE A 50 -10.19 20.66 5.32
C PHE A 50 -8.96 19.85 4.85
N LEU A 51 -9.12 18.55 4.58
CA LEU A 51 -8.04 17.73 4.06
C LEU A 51 -7.53 18.23 2.69
N LYS A 52 -8.44 18.65 1.79
CA LYS A 52 -8.07 19.13 0.46
C LYS A 52 -7.50 20.55 0.46
N LYS A 53 -8.13 21.48 1.17
CA LYS A 53 -7.79 22.92 1.14
C LYS A 53 -6.70 23.27 2.15
N ASP A 54 -6.94 22.99 3.42
CA ASP A 54 -6.03 23.39 4.50
C ASP A 54 -4.76 22.52 4.56
N LYS A 55 -4.91 21.21 4.27
CA LYS A 55 -3.77 20.26 4.26
C LYS A 55 -3.19 20.00 2.87
N GLY A 56 -3.77 20.57 1.81
CA GLY A 56 -3.28 20.42 0.44
C GLY A 56 -3.24 18.97 -0.06
N MET A 57 -4.06 18.07 0.51
CA MET A 57 -3.99 16.65 0.18
C MET A 57 -4.72 16.35 -1.13
N GLY A 58 -4.08 15.53 -1.99
CA GLY A 58 -4.73 14.99 -3.18
C GLY A 58 -5.90 14.05 -2.84
N GLN A 59 -6.83 13.87 -3.80
CA GLN A 59 -8.08 13.12 -3.63
C GLN A 59 -7.88 11.72 -3.03
N ASN A 60 -6.91 10.97 -3.56
CA ASN A 60 -6.63 9.61 -3.12
C ASN A 60 -6.04 9.53 -1.70
N SER A 61 -5.32 10.56 -1.27
CA SER A 61 -4.80 10.68 0.09
C SER A 61 -5.93 11.03 1.07
N SER A 62 -6.73 12.05 0.76
CA SER A 62 -7.91 12.44 1.57
C SER A 62 -8.89 11.28 1.75
N THR A 63 -9.12 10.53 0.68
CA THR A 63 -9.95 9.31 0.69
C THR A 63 -9.47 8.25 1.68
N LYS A 64 -8.16 8.11 1.91
CA LYS A 64 -7.65 7.14 2.91
C LYS A 64 -8.10 7.52 4.32
N HIS A 65 -8.02 8.81 4.67
CA HIS A 65 -8.47 9.34 5.95
C HIS A 65 -9.98 9.19 6.14
N LEU A 66 -10.76 9.50 5.10
CA LEU A 66 -12.21 9.32 5.12
C LEU A 66 -12.63 7.85 5.26
N LYS A 67 -11.91 6.91 4.62
CA LYS A 67 -12.17 5.47 4.78
C LYS A 67 -11.91 5.00 6.22
N LEU A 68 -10.90 5.55 6.89
CA LEU A 68 -10.67 5.24 8.29
C LEU A 68 -11.81 5.79 9.17
N LEU A 69 -12.21 7.05 8.98
CA LEU A 69 -13.32 7.64 9.72
C LEU A 69 -14.63 6.86 9.50
N LYS A 70 -14.88 6.40 8.26
CA LYS A 70 -15.99 5.48 7.93
C LYS A 70 -15.91 4.16 8.70
N LYS A 71 -14.70 3.59 8.86
CA LYS A 71 -14.48 2.36 9.65
C LYS A 71 -14.80 2.59 11.12
N ILE A 72 -14.40 3.74 11.69
CA ILE A 72 -14.73 4.11 13.08
C ILE A 72 -16.24 4.29 13.26
N ALA A 73 -16.90 4.98 12.32
CA ALA A 73 -18.35 5.17 12.36
C ALA A 73 -19.11 3.82 12.24
N ASN A 74 -18.66 2.91 11.38
CA ASN A 74 -19.20 1.55 11.30
C ASN A 74 -19.06 0.80 12.63
N LEU A 75 -17.88 0.85 13.25
CA LEU A 75 -17.65 0.20 14.54
C LEU A 75 -18.55 0.79 15.64
N ALA A 76 -18.74 2.11 15.64
CA ALA A 76 -19.64 2.79 16.58
C ALA A 76 -21.10 2.31 16.43
N VAL A 77 -21.57 2.11 15.20
CA VAL A 77 -22.91 1.54 14.94
C VAL A 77 -22.98 0.08 15.37
N SER A 78 -21.98 -0.74 15.02
CA SER A 78 -21.95 -2.16 15.43
C SER A 78 -21.96 -2.34 16.95
N ASN A 79 -21.34 -1.42 17.69
CA ASN A 79 -21.32 -1.41 19.15
C ASN A 79 -22.51 -0.66 19.77
N SER A 80 -23.52 -0.27 18.98
CA SER A 80 -24.72 0.46 19.43
C SER A 80 -24.45 1.83 20.08
N TYR A 81 -23.29 2.45 19.83
CA TYR A 81 -23.01 3.84 20.24
C TYR A 81 -23.71 4.87 19.32
N MET A 82 -24.09 4.44 18.12
CA MET A 82 -24.76 5.24 17.10
C MET A 82 -25.83 4.39 16.43
N THR A 83 -27.00 4.98 16.12
CA THR A 83 -28.11 4.27 15.46
C THR A 83 -27.99 4.28 13.94
N TYR A 84 -27.33 5.30 13.37
CA TYR A 84 -27.23 5.49 11.93
C TYR A 84 -25.85 6.00 11.51
N ASN A 85 -25.24 5.36 10.51
CA ASN A 85 -23.95 5.81 9.97
C ASN A 85 -24.13 6.91 8.91
N PRO A 86 -23.67 8.16 9.14
CA PRO A 86 -23.75 9.23 8.13
C PRO A 86 -22.91 8.98 6.87
N PHE A 87 -21.95 8.04 6.88
CA PHE A 87 -21.18 7.64 5.71
C PHE A 87 -21.93 6.74 4.71
N SER A 88 -23.16 6.32 5.01
CA SER A 88 -24.00 5.57 4.07
C SER A 88 -24.33 6.42 2.84
N ALA A 89 -24.60 7.72 3.03
CA ALA A 89 -24.95 8.67 1.98
C ALA A 89 -23.75 9.43 1.39
N TYR A 90 -22.53 9.20 1.91
CA TYR A 90 -21.32 9.88 1.45
C TYR A 90 -20.43 8.96 0.60
N LYS A 91 -20.35 9.24 -0.70
CA LYS A 91 -19.53 8.46 -1.64
C LYS A 91 -18.06 8.89 -1.56
N VAL A 92 -17.22 8.00 -1.02
CA VAL A 92 -15.77 8.21 -0.94
C VAL A 92 -15.11 7.53 -2.14
N GLU A 93 -14.96 8.27 -3.25
CA GLU A 93 -14.38 7.76 -4.49
C GLU A 93 -12.89 8.09 -4.60
N ARG A 94 -12.15 7.11 -5.14
CA ARG A 94 -10.76 7.29 -5.56
C ARG A 94 -10.76 7.68 -7.02
N GLU A 95 -9.90 8.63 -7.37
CA GLU A 95 -9.59 8.90 -8.76
C GLU A 95 -8.71 7.76 -9.28
N PRO A 96 -9.07 7.13 -10.41
CA PRO A 96 -8.19 6.16 -11.05
C PRO A 96 -6.89 6.87 -11.41
N VAL A 97 -5.78 6.22 -11.08
CA VAL A 97 -4.45 6.67 -11.51
C VAL A 97 -4.10 5.80 -12.69
N GLU A 98 -3.93 6.40 -13.87
CA GLU A 98 -3.41 5.70 -15.04
C GLU A 98 -1.97 5.27 -14.75
N ILE A 99 -1.66 4.03 -15.08
CA ILE A 99 -0.33 3.46 -14.88
C ILE A 99 0.23 3.20 -16.27
N ASP A 100 1.18 4.03 -16.69
CA ASP A 100 1.88 3.85 -17.96
C ASP A 100 2.93 2.75 -17.85
N PHE A 101 3.09 1.99 -18.93
CA PHE A 101 4.14 0.99 -19.03
C PHE A 101 5.44 1.65 -19.50
N LEU A 102 6.40 1.75 -18.58
CA LEU A 102 7.69 2.43 -18.75
C LEU A 102 8.73 1.53 -19.42
N GLU A 103 8.49 1.14 -20.68
CA GLU A 103 9.38 0.20 -21.39
C GLU A 103 10.76 0.80 -21.67
N GLU A 104 10.83 2.06 -22.08
CA GLU A 104 12.09 2.73 -22.37
C GLU A 104 12.95 2.90 -21.11
N GLU A 105 12.34 3.30 -20.00
CA GLU A 105 13.02 3.43 -18.71
C GLU A 105 13.50 2.06 -18.21
N LEU A 106 12.69 1.01 -18.37
CA LEU A 106 13.10 -0.35 -18.01
C LEU A 106 14.33 -0.78 -18.83
N ARG A 107 14.35 -0.51 -20.14
CA ARG A 107 15.51 -0.80 -21.01
C ARG A 107 16.75 0.00 -20.59
N ARG A 108 16.59 1.26 -20.18
CA ARG A 108 17.70 2.07 -19.63
C ARG A 108 18.26 1.46 -18.34
N ILE A 109 17.38 0.97 -17.45
CA ILE A 109 17.79 0.32 -16.20
C ILE A 109 18.49 -1.02 -16.49
N ILE A 110 18.02 -1.81 -17.45
CA ILE A 110 18.66 -3.07 -17.86
C ILE A 110 20.09 -2.84 -18.34
N ASN A 111 20.32 -1.79 -19.11
CA ASN A 111 21.63 -1.46 -19.67
C ASN A 111 22.46 -0.52 -18.77
N LEU A 112 21.98 -0.20 -17.57
CA LEU A 112 22.69 0.68 -16.65
C LEU A 112 23.97 -0.01 -16.16
N GLU A 113 25.11 0.46 -16.62
CA GLU A 113 26.42 0.06 -16.10
C GLU A 113 26.83 0.99 -14.97
N THR A 114 27.22 0.41 -13.83
CA THR A 114 27.63 1.16 -12.65
C THR A 114 28.83 0.48 -12.00
N PRO A 115 29.87 1.23 -11.61
CA PRO A 115 31.03 0.67 -10.93
C PRO A 115 30.76 0.35 -9.46
N LEU A 116 29.59 0.74 -8.92
CA LEU A 116 29.23 0.58 -7.51
C LEU A 116 28.43 -0.71 -7.28
N PRO A 117 28.97 -1.72 -6.58
CA PRO A 117 28.29 -3.00 -6.37
C PRO A 117 26.93 -2.88 -5.68
N ARG A 118 26.76 -1.87 -4.82
CA ARG A 118 25.48 -1.59 -4.12
C ARG A 118 24.38 -1.20 -5.10
N ILE A 119 24.70 -0.43 -6.14
CA ILE A 119 23.74 0.02 -7.15
C ILE A 119 23.44 -1.11 -8.12
N GLU A 120 24.44 -1.92 -8.48
CA GLU A 120 24.25 -3.14 -9.27
C GLU A 120 23.25 -4.09 -8.59
N LYS A 121 23.42 -4.33 -7.29
CA LYS A 121 22.49 -5.16 -6.51
C LYS A 121 21.08 -4.58 -6.44
N ALA A 122 20.95 -3.26 -6.29
CA ALA A 122 19.65 -2.59 -6.26
C ALA A 122 18.94 -2.69 -7.62
N ARG A 123 19.67 -2.49 -8.73
CA ARG A 123 19.19 -2.68 -10.10
C ARG A 123 18.68 -4.10 -10.29
N ASP A 124 19.47 -5.10 -9.92
CA ASP A 124 19.12 -6.50 -10.15
C ASP A 124 17.89 -6.92 -9.31
N MET A 125 17.76 -6.44 -8.07
CA MET A 125 16.55 -6.64 -7.26
C MET A 125 15.31 -5.96 -7.86
N PHE A 126 15.48 -4.77 -8.43
CA PHE A 126 14.39 -4.04 -9.09
C PHE A 126 13.94 -4.78 -10.36
N LEU A 127 14.88 -5.18 -11.22
CA LEU A 127 14.59 -5.95 -12.43
C LEU A 127 13.95 -7.29 -12.11
N PHE A 128 14.44 -7.99 -11.08
CA PHE A 128 13.81 -9.21 -10.59
C PHE A 128 12.34 -8.97 -10.19
N GLY A 129 12.05 -7.88 -9.49
CA GLY A 129 10.67 -7.49 -9.16
C GLY A 129 9.81 -7.19 -10.39
N CYS A 130 10.38 -6.54 -11.41
CA CYS A 130 9.68 -6.24 -12.67
C CYS A 130 9.33 -7.51 -13.45
N PHE A 131 10.26 -8.47 -13.56
CA PHE A 131 10.03 -9.71 -14.31
C PHE A 131 9.14 -10.72 -13.56
N THR A 132 9.19 -10.73 -12.22
CA THR A 132 8.41 -11.68 -11.40
C THR A 132 7.08 -11.12 -10.89
N GLY A 133 6.88 -9.80 -10.92
CA GLY A 133 5.73 -9.14 -10.30
C GLY A 133 5.70 -9.24 -8.77
N LEU A 134 6.80 -9.63 -8.14
CA LEU A 134 6.93 -9.69 -6.69
C LEU A 134 7.11 -8.28 -6.11
N ALA A 135 6.42 -7.99 -5.00
CA ALA A 135 6.68 -6.76 -4.27
C ALA A 135 8.04 -6.83 -3.58
N TYR A 136 8.65 -5.68 -3.31
CA TYR A 136 9.95 -5.61 -2.61
C TYR A 136 10.00 -6.45 -1.33
N ILE A 137 8.94 -6.41 -0.50
CA ILE A 137 8.88 -7.18 0.74
C ILE A 137 8.88 -8.69 0.47
N ASP A 138 8.30 -9.11 -0.66
CA ASP A 138 8.25 -10.50 -1.06
C ASP A 138 9.60 -11.00 -1.55
N ILE A 139 10.34 -10.16 -2.28
CA ILE A 139 11.72 -10.41 -2.72
C ILE A 139 12.67 -10.45 -1.51
N LYS A 140 12.53 -9.50 -0.57
CA LYS A 140 13.36 -9.42 0.63
C LYS A 140 13.24 -10.66 1.54
N THR A 141 12.07 -11.30 1.53
CA THR A 141 11.77 -12.49 2.36
C THR A 141 11.88 -13.79 1.56
N LEU A 142 12.42 -13.74 0.34
CA LEU A 142 12.62 -14.91 -0.50
C LEU A 142 13.79 -15.74 0.03
N THR A 143 13.59 -17.04 0.16
CA THR A 143 14.62 -18.02 0.58
C THR A 143 14.71 -19.14 -0.46
N LYS A 144 15.78 -19.94 -0.41
CA LYS A 144 16.03 -21.04 -1.35
C LYS A 144 14.90 -22.06 -1.40
N GLU A 145 14.19 -22.28 -0.29
CA GLU A 145 13.05 -23.20 -0.17
C GLU A 145 11.85 -22.81 -1.04
N HIS A 146 11.75 -21.53 -1.42
CA HIS A 146 10.67 -21.06 -2.27
C HIS A 146 10.91 -21.37 -3.75
N PHE A 147 12.07 -21.93 -4.12
CA PHE A 147 12.40 -22.28 -5.49
C PHE A 147 12.19 -23.78 -5.71
N GLU A 148 11.22 -24.14 -6.54
CA GLU A 148 10.93 -25.52 -6.93
C GLU A 148 11.39 -25.75 -8.37
N ARG A 149 11.94 -26.93 -8.68
CA ARG A 149 12.22 -27.36 -10.05
C ARG A 149 11.15 -28.31 -10.53
N ASP A 150 10.64 -28.07 -11.73
CA ASP A 150 9.71 -28.98 -12.38
C ASP A 150 10.46 -30.14 -13.06
N LYS A 151 9.72 -31.16 -13.51
CA LYS A 151 10.22 -32.33 -14.24
C LYS A 151 10.97 -31.97 -15.52
N GLU A 152 10.65 -30.82 -16.11
CA GLU A 152 11.32 -30.25 -17.29
C GLU A 152 12.55 -29.38 -16.94
N GLY A 153 12.94 -29.30 -15.67
CA GLY A 153 14.09 -28.50 -15.21
C GLY A 153 13.82 -26.99 -15.09
N ARG A 154 12.59 -26.52 -15.35
CA ARG A 154 12.18 -25.13 -15.15
C ARG A 154 12.11 -24.78 -13.67
N ILE A 155 12.60 -23.60 -13.29
CA ILE A 155 12.58 -23.11 -11.91
C ILE A 155 11.30 -22.29 -11.69
N TRP A 156 10.63 -22.54 -10.57
CA TRP A 156 9.41 -21.87 -10.15
C TRP A 156 9.60 -21.23 -8.78
N ILE A 157 9.09 -20.02 -8.61
CA ILE A 157 8.95 -19.40 -7.30
C ILE A 157 7.57 -19.71 -6.76
N LYS A 158 7.50 -20.34 -5.60
CA LYS A 158 6.28 -20.63 -4.88
C LYS A 158 6.35 -20.02 -3.50
N LYS A 159 5.60 -18.93 -3.30
CA LYS A 159 5.65 -18.15 -2.06
C LYS A 159 4.31 -17.50 -1.74
N HIS A 160 3.92 -17.55 -0.48
CA HIS A 160 2.79 -16.78 0.02
C HIS A 160 3.16 -15.30 0.09
N ARG A 161 2.34 -14.43 -0.50
CA ARG A 161 2.56 -12.97 -0.49
C ARG A 161 2.45 -12.45 0.93
N VAL A 162 3.41 -11.65 1.38
CA VAL A 162 3.47 -11.15 2.76
C VAL A 162 2.25 -10.29 3.13
N LYS A 163 1.68 -9.56 2.15
CA LYS A 163 0.56 -8.64 2.41
C LYS A 163 -0.79 -9.33 2.44
N THR A 164 -1.04 -10.25 1.51
CA THR A 164 -2.37 -10.85 1.30
C THR A 164 -2.46 -12.30 1.76
N GLY A 165 -1.33 -12.96 2.00
CA GLY A 165 -1.26 -14.40 2.29
C GLY A 165 -1.53 -15.29 1.09
N VAL A 166 -1.84 -14.73 -0.09
CA VAL A 166 -2.17 -15.52 -1.29
C VAL A 166 -0.91 -16.19 -1.84
N LEU A 167 -1.02 -17.47 -2.20
CA LEU A 167 0.06 -18.21 -2.82
C LEU A 167 0.33 -17.67 -4.23
N SER A 168 1.55 -17.20 -4.49
CA SER A 168 2.04 -16.89 -5.83
C SER A 168 2.90 -18.03 -6.35
N ARG A 169 2.62 -18.45 -7.59
CA ARG A 169 3.41 -19.41 -8.36
C ARG A 169 3.88 -18.70 -9.63
N ILE A 170 5.17 -18.45 -9.74
CA ILE A 170 5.75 -17.63 -10.81
C ILE A 170 6.85 -18.43 -11.49
N PRO A 171 6.77 -18.69 -12.80
CA PRO A 171 7.86 -19.31 -13.52
C PRO A 171 9.02 -18.31 -13.61
N LEU A 172 10.24 -18.75 -13.28
CA LEU A 172 11.42 -17.95 -13.54
C LEU A 172 11.80 -18.09 -15.00
N LEU A 173 11.67 -16.98 -15.73
CA LEU A 173 12.17 -16.89 -17.09
C LEU A 173 13.70 -17.02 -17.06
N PRO A 174 14.32 -17.68 -18.05
CA PRO A 174 15.75 -17.66 -18.22
C PRO A 174 16.17 -16.21 -18.49
N ILE A 175 16.64 -15.50 -17.46
CA ILE A 175 17.05 -14.11 -17.61
C ILE A 175 18.27 -14.10 -18.51
N ASN A 176 18.17 -13.36 -19.61
CA ASN A 176 19.22 -13.20 -20.59
C ASN A 176 20.52 -12.74 -19.89
N LYS A 177 21.67 -13.29 -20.32
CA LYS A 177 23.00 -13.36 -19.66
C LYS A 177 23.60 -12.08 -19.00
N LYS A 178 22.93 -10.93 -19.01
CA LYS A 178 23.39 -9.66 -18.41
C LYS A 178 22.96 -9.44 -16.95
N CYS A 179 21.95 -10.14 -16.44
CA CYS A 179 21.59 -10.08 -15.02
C CYS A 179 22.36 -11.15 -14.25
N LYS A 180 23.43 -10.75 -13.54
CA LYS A 180 24.36 -11.69 -12.88
C LYS A 180 23.74 -12.51 -11.74
N TYR A 181 22.52 -12.20 -11.32
CA TYR A 181 21.74 -13.02 -10.37
C TYR A 181 20.67 -13.91 -11.02
N GLY A 182 20.66 -14.02 -12.35
CA GLY A 182 19.86 -15.00 -13.11
C GLY A 182 20.59 -16.31 -13.39
N THR A 183 21.91 -16.37 -13.24
CA THR A 183 22.68 -17.61 -13.16
C THR A 183 22.67 -18.10 -11.72
N TYR A 184 21.56 -18.70 -11.30
CA TYR A 184 21.60 -19.62 -10.16
C TYR A 184 22.34 -20.88 -10.62
N THR A 185 23.67 -20.82 -10.58
CA THR A 185 24.44 -22.05 -10.37
C THR A 185 24.01 -22.54 -9.00
N LEU A 186 23.14 -23.56 -8.98
CA LEU A 186 23.01 -24.43 -7.83
C LEU A 186 24.31 -25.24 -7.70
#